data_AF-A0A2H5Z1E6-F1
#
_entry.id   AF-A0A2H5Z1E6-F1
#
_cell.length_a   1.000
_cell.length_b   1.000
_cell.length_c   1.000
_cell.angle_alpha   90.00
_cell.angle_beta   90.00
_cell.angle_gamma   90.00
#
_symmetry.space_group_name_H-M   'P 1'
#
loop_
_entity.id
_entity.type
_entity.pdbx_description
1 polymer ?
#
loop_
_entity_poly.entity_id
_entity_poly.type
_entity_poly.pdbx_seq_one_letter_code
_entity_poly.pdbx_strand_id
1 'polypeptide(L)' 'MRGGTPGIDYYDLPNVPHTMYFYLGYAIHGAYWHNNFGRPMSHGCVNLPLDAAAWLYDWTPVGTVVWIHP' A
#
# COMPACT_ATOMS: atom_id res chain seq x y z
N MET A 1 -1.12 0.35 -9.53
CA MET A 1 -2.24 0.92 -8.76
C MET A 1 -2.52 2.30 -9.29
N ARG A 2 -3.79 2.62 -9.50
CA ARG A 2 -4.25 3.92 -9.97
C ARG A 2 -5.44 4.36 -9.15
N GLY A 3 -5.58 5.66 -8.93
CA GLY A 3 -6.68 6.22 -8.13
C GLY A 3 -6.57 7.73 -8.04
N GLY A 4 -7.46 8.33 -7.25
CA GLY A 4 -7.62 9.77 -7.15
C GLY A 4 -8.41 10.38 -8.30
N THR A 5 -8.59 11.69 -8.24
CA THR A 5 -9.31 12.50 -9.23
C THR A 5 -8.32 13.22 -10.15
N PRO A 6 -8.43 13.07 -11.49
CA PRO A 6 -7.57 13.79 -12.43
C PRO A 6 -7.49 15.29 -12.14
N GLY A 7 -6.27 15.82 -12.01
CA GLY A 7 -6.02 17.23 -11.70
C GLY A 7 -6.10 17.62 -10.23
N ILE A 8 -6.42 16.70 -9.31
CA ILE A 8 -6.44 16.94 -7.86
C ILE A 8 -5.36 16.10 -7.17
N ASP A 9 -5.54 14.79 -7.15
CA ASP A 9 -4.73 13.82 -6.38
C ASP A 9 -4.52 12.51 -7.15
N TYR A 10 -4.66 12.57 -8.49
CA TYR A 10 -4.49 11.42 -9.36
C TYR A 10 -3.09 10.82 -9.25
N TYR A 11 -3.04 9.49 -9.14
CA TYR A 11 -1.80 8.73 -9.23
C TYR A 11 -1.98 7.52 -10.15
N ASP A 12 -0.91 7.18 -10.86
CA ASP A 12 -0.80 5.98 -11.69
C ASP A 12 0.59 5.39 -11.53
N LEU A 13 0.66 4.36 -10.68
CA LEU A 13 1.89 3.68 -10.32
C LEU A 13 1.80 2.25 -10.86
N PRO A 14 2.32 1.95 -12.05
CA PRO A 14 2.31 0.58 -12.57
C PRO A 14 3.16 -0.34 -11.70
N ASN A 15 2.77 -1.62 -11.66
CA ASN A 15 3.55 -2.70 -11.04
C ASN A 15 3.92 -2.47 -9.55
N VAL A 16 2.96 -1.99 -8.75
CA VAL A 16 3.16 -1.88 -7.30
C VAL A 16 3.32 -3.30 -6.71
N PRO A 17 4.47 -3.62 -6.10
CA PRO A 17 4.77 -4.98 -5.67
C PRO A 17 4.06 -5.34 -4.37
N HIS A 18 3.83 -6.64 -4.18
CA HIS A 18 3.32 -7.22 -2.92
C HIS A 18 2.02 -6.57 -2.43
N THR A 19 1.10 -6.32 -3.36
CA THR A 19 -0.18 -5.66 -3.07
C THR A 19 -1.13 -6.60 -2.33
N MET A 20 -1.57 -6.21 -1.14
CA MET A 20 -2.50 -6.95 -0.28
C MET A 20 -3.71 -6.06 0.06
N TYR A 21 -4.84 -6.32 -0.60
CA TYR A 21 -6.08 -5.55 -0.38
C TYR A 21 -6.76 -5.96 0.93
N PHE A 22 -7.23 -4.97 1.69
CA PHE A 22 -7.94 -5.20 2.95
C PHE A 22 -9.29 -4.49 3.03
N TYR A 23 -9.54 -3.46 2.21
CA TYR A 23 -10.83 -2.79 2.15
C TYR A 23 -10.99 -2.09 0.80
N LEU A 24 -11.97 -2.46 -0.03
CA LEU A 24 -12.20 -1.87 -1.35
C LEU A 24 -10.88 -1.71 -2.16
N GLY A 25 -10.48 -0.47 -2.47
CA GLY A 25 -9.23 -0.15 -3.17
C GLY A 25 -8.01 0.06 -2.26
N TYR A 26 -8.16 -0.02 -0.95
CA TYR A 26 -7.09 0.16 0.04
C TYR A 26 -6.30 -1.13 0.25
N ALA A 27 -4.98 -0.99 0.27
CA ALA A 27 -4.06 -2.11 0.37
C ALA A 27 -2.81 -1.76 1.20
N ILE A 28 -2.15 -2.81 1.68
CA ILE A 28 -0.75 -2.77 2.13
C ILE A 28 0.11 -3.17 0.94
N HIS A 29 1.19 -2.43 0.64
CA HIS A 29 2.07 -2.76 -0.49
C HIS A 29 3.47 -2.15 -0.36
N GLY A 30 4.40 -2.59 -1.21
CA GLY A 30 5.72 -2.00 -1.31
C GLY A 30 5.70 -0.65 -2.04
N ALA A 31 6.42 0.35 -1.53
CA ALA A 31 6.52 1.68 -2.15
C ALA A 31 7.95 1.96 -2.63
N TYR A 32 8.21 1.80 -3.92
CA TYR A 32 9.53 2.06 -4.52
C TYR A 32 9.81 3.55 -4.78
N TRP A 33 8.78 4.40 -4.73
CA TRP A 33 8.86 5.82 -5.11
C TRP A 33 9.25 6.75 -3.96
N HIS A 34 9.32 6.26 -2.71
CA HIS A 34 9.78 7.05 -1.57
C HIS A 34 10.36 6.18 -0.44
N ASN A 35 11.14 6.81 0.45
CA ASN A 35 11.66 6.18 1.67
C ASN A 35 11.21 6.89 2.97
N ASN A 36 10.22 7.79 2.89
CA ASN A 36 9.75 8.61 4.02
C ASN A 36 8.73 7.87 4.91
N PHE A 37 9.10 6.68 5.40
CA PHE A 37 8.24 5.84 6.23
C PHE A 37 8.04 6.44 7.63
N GLY A 38 6.89 6.15 8.25
CA GLY A 38 6.46 6.80 9.50
C GLY A 38 5.82 8.18 9.32
N ARG A 39 5.69 8.66 8.08
CA ARG A 39 4.91 9.85 7.71
C ARG A 39 3.86 9.50 6.66
N PRO A 40 2.66 10.11 6.68
CA PRO A 40 1.65 9.89 5.65
C PRO A 40 2.17 10.31 4.26
N MET A 41 2.18 9.37 3.32
CA MET A 41 2.68 9.55 1.94
C MET A 41 1.79 8.86 0.89
N SER A 42 0.55 8.52 1.26
CA SER A 42 -0.39 7.76 0.43
C SER A 42 -1.78 8.38 0.42
N HIS A 43 -2.64 7.92 -0.50
CA HIS A 43 -4.07 8.24 -0.55
C HIS A 43 -4.91 7.24 0.27
N GLY A 44 -4.31 6.69 1.34
CA GLY A 44 -4.95 5.77 2.29
C GLY A 44 -4.40 4.34 2.28
N CYS A 45 -3.64 3.93 1.27
CA CYS A 45 -2.87 2.68 1.33
C CYS A 45 -1.79 2.75 2.42
N VAL A 46 -1.34 1.59 2.90
CA VAL A 46 -0.22 1.51 3.86
C VAL A 46 1.04 1.13 3.10
N ASN A 47 1.98 2.07 3.01
CA ASN A 47 3.23 1.90 2.28
C ASN A 47 4.30 1.24 3.16
N LEU A 48 4.94 0.21 2.63
CA LEU A 48 6.06 -0.49 3.27
C LEU A 48 7.35 -0.37 2.44
N PRO A 49 8.53 -0.46 3.10
CA PRO A 49 9.77 -0.81 2.43
C PRO A 49 9.61 -2.11 1.61
N LEU A 50 10.34 -2.24 0.50
CA LEU A 50 10.15 -3.37 -0.43
C LEU A 50 10.41 -4.74 0.20
N ASP A 51 11.43 -4.84 1.05
CA ASP A 51 11.78 -6.05 1.80
C ASP A 51 10.71 -6.42 2.83
N ALA A 52 10.22 -5.44 3.59
CA ALA A 52 9.12 -5.62 4.53
C ALA A 52 7.82 -6.02 3.83
N ALA A 53 7.54 -5.44 2.66
CA ALA A 53 6.36 -5.80 1.86
C ALA A 53 6.44 -7.23 1.35
N ALA A 54 7.62 -7.67 0.86
CA ALA A 54 7.84 -9.04 0.43
C ALA A 54 7.66 -10.04 1.58
N TRP A 55 8.31 -9.77 2.71
CA TRP A 55 8.20 -10.61 3.91
C TRP A 55 6.75 -10.74 4.38
N LEU A 56 6.02 -9.62 4.47
CA LEU A 56 4.65 -9.64 4.95
C LEU A 56 3.74 -10.40 3.98
N TYR A 57 3.91 -10.18 2.67
CA TYR A 57 3.14 -10.87 1.63
C TYR A 57 3.28 -12.39 1.70
N ASP A 58 4.49 -12.88 1.89
CA ASP A 58 4.74 -14.32 2.00
C ASP A 58 4.22 -14.90 3.32
N TRP A 59 4.15 -14.08 4.38
CA TRP A 59 3.70 -14.49 5.70
C TRP A 59 2.16 -14.48 5.87
N THR A 60 1.45 -13.56 5.21
CA THR A 60 0.00 -13.37 5.41
C THR A 60 -0.86 -14.11 4.37
N PRO A 61 -1.61 -15.16 4.75
CA PRO A 61 -2.63 -15.72 3.87
C PRO A 61 -3.84 -14.78 3.72
N VAL A 62 -4.62 -14.98 2.66
CA VAL A 62 -5.91 -14.30 2.47
C VAL A 62 -6.85 -14.61 3.64
N GLY A 63 -7.51 -13.60 4.16
CA GLY A 63 -8.37 -13.70 5.35
C GLY A 63 -7.69 -13.29 6.66
N THR A 64 -6.38 -13.01 6.63
CA THR A 64 -5.67 -12.36 7.74
C THR A 64 -6.36 -11.04 8.10
N VAL A 65 -6.68 -10.85 9.38
CA VAL A 65 -7.34 -9.65 9.87
C VAL A 65 -6.38 -8.46 9.82
N VAL A 66 -6.82 -7.36 9.22
CA VAL A 66 -6.16 -6.06 9.30
C VAL A 66 -6.93 -5.19 10.29
N TRP A 67 -6.24 -4.73 11.33
CA TRP A 67 -6.81 -3.81 12.32
C TRP A 67 -6.04 -2.49 12.30
N ILE A 68 -6.71 -1.41 11.87
CA ILE A 68 -6.16 -0.07 11.84
C ILE A 68 -6.57 0.66 13.11
N HIS A 69 -5.63 1.30 13.79
CA HIS A 69 -5.86 2.07 15.02
C HIS A 69 -5.35 3.51 14.89
N PRO A 70 -5.88 4.44 15.70
CA PRO A 70 -5.35 5.80 15.85
C PRO A 70 -3.93 5.85 16.42
#